data_AF-F8BXK9-F1
#
_entry.id   AF-F8BXK9-F1
#
_cell.length_a   1.000
_cell.length_b   1.000
_cell.length_c   1.000
_cell.angle_alpha   90.00
_cell.angle_beta   90.00
_cell.angle_gamma   90.00
#
_symmetry.space_group_name_H-M   'P 1'
#
loop_
_entity.id
_entity.type
_entity.pdbx_description
1 polymer ?
#
loop_
_entity_poly.entity_id
_entity_poly.type
_entity_poly.pdbx_seq_one_letter_code
_entity_poly.pdbx_strand_id
1 'polypeptide(L)'
;MKAHKSRTRRSHSAGAAAAASGIDVRRAAHMQLGTREIMTGNGLDRVTVNDSESPLAWLARRKGRDGRTMIDSIEFMAGERLRADFTRAHLSPRVTSSWSGLARGRNCGGGDAGSMTDMVIAARQRVQLALDACGPEFSGVLMDVCCFLHGLEDVERAHGWPARSAKVVLQLALDRLARHYGLQRPAHRAPIRTWLAEDASFTA
;
A
#
# COMPACT_ATOMS: atom_id res chain seq x y z
N MET A 1 22.54 -45.84 22.41
CA MET A 1 22.65 -44.48 23.00
C MET A 1 21.83 -43.52 22.14
N LYS A 2 20.74 -42.95 22.67
CA LYS A 2 19.76 -42.16 21.90
C LYS A 2 20.22 -40.70 21.77
N ALA A 3 20.25 -40.18 20.55
CA ALA A 3 20.62 -38.80 20.23
C ALA A 3 19.49 -37.83 20.64
N HIS A 4 19.79 -36.89 21.52
CA HIS A 4 18.87 -35.81 21.90
C HIS A 4 18.84 -34.73 20.81
N LYS A 5 17.70 -34.61 20.13
CA LYS A 5 17.41 -33.55 19.17
C LYS A 5 17.14 -32.24 19.92
N SER A 6 18.03 -31.26 19.78
CA SER A 6 17.88 -29.92 20.35
C SER A 6 16.71 -29.19 19.67
N ARG A 7 15.71 -28.85 20.48
CA ARG A 7 14.47 -28.21 20.05
C ARG A 7 14.67 -26.70 20.14
N THR A 8 15.07 -26.07 19.05
CA THR A 8 15.18 -24.61 18.93
C THR A 8 13.83 -23.96 19.20
N ARG A 9 13.70 -23.30 20.37
CA ARG A 9 12.54 -22.49 20.75
C ARG A 9 12.41 -21.30 19.80
N ARG A 10 11.30 -21.23 19.04
CA ARG A 10 10.84 -20.00 18.38
C ARG A 10 10.55 -18.96 19.47
N SER A 11 11.33 -17.90 19.54
CA SER A 11 11.12 -16.79 20.47
C SER A 11 9.89 -15.98 20.10
N HIS A 12 8.98 -15.80 21.06
CA HIS A 12 7.79 -14.95 20.98
C HIS A 12 8.17 -13.46 20.94
N SER A 13 8.48 -12.91 19.77
CA SER A 13 8.70 -11.45 19.62
C SER A 13 7.40 -10.66 19.52
N ALA A 14 6.27 -11.30 19.19
CA ALA A 14 4.97 -10.63 19.04
C ALA A 14 4.37 -10.15 20.37
N GLY A 15 4.62 -10.86 21.48
CA GLY A 15 4.07 -10.50 22.80
C GLY A 15 4.69 -9.24 23.41
N ALA A 16 5.97 -8.97 23.11
CA ALA A 16 6.68 -7.80 23.64
C ALA A 16 6.28 -6.50 22.94
N ALA A 17 5.97 -6.54 21.64
CA ALA A 17 5.56 -5.36 20.87
C ALA A 17 4.15 -4.85 21.24
N ALA A 18 3.23 -5.77 21.58
CA ALA A 18 1.86 -5.41 21.99
C ALA A 18 1.80 -4.67 23.34
N ALA A 19 2.60 -5.12 24.32
CA ALA A 19 2.63 -4.56 25.67
C ALA A 19 3.13 -3.10 25.71
N ALA A 20 4.05 -2.72 24.83
CA ALA A 20 4.59 -1.35 24.75
C ALA A 20 3.61 -0.34 24.11
N SER A 21 2.64 -0.81 23.32
CA SER A 21 1.70 0.03 22.56
C SER A 21 0.34 0.27 23.24
N GLY A 22 0.12 -0.26 24.44
CA GLY A 22 -1.20 -0.19 25.10
C GLY A 22 -2.31 -0.99 24.37
N ILE A 23 -1.94 -1.94 23.51
CA ILE A 23 -2.88 -2.77 22.74
C ILE A 23 -3.22 -4.01 23.59
N ASP A 24 -4.50 -4.21 23.90
CA ASP A 24 -4.98 -5.38 24.62
C ASP A 24 -4.66 -6.69 23.89
N VAL A 25 -4.39 -7.76 24.65
CA VAL A 25 -4.00 -9.09 24.15
C VAL A 25 -4.98 -9.66 23.12
N ARG A 26 -6.30 -9.48 23.31
CA ARG A 26 -7.31 -9.96 22.36
C ARG A 26 -7.22 -9.20 21.04
N ARG A 27 -7.02 -7.88 21.10
CA ARG A 27 -6.86 -7.05 19.91
C ARG A 27 -5.54 -7.36 19.19
N ALA A 28 -4.46 -7.53 19.94
CA ALA A 28 -3.16 -7.90 19.40
C ALA A 28 -3.18 -9.27 18.70
N ALA A 29 -3.99 -10.23 19.18
CA ALA A 29 -4.13 -11.55 18.55
C ALA A 29 -4.72 -11.50 17.12
N HIS A 30 -5.49 -10.46 16.81
CA HIS A 30 -6.06 -10.23 15.47
C HIS A 30 -5.22 -9.31 14.59
N MET A 31 -4.07 -8.82 15.07
CA MET A 31 -3.21 -7.87 14.36
C MET A 31 -1.86 -8.50 14.02
N GLN A 32 -1.24 -8.03 12.94
CA GLN A 32 0.15 -8.33 12.60
C GLN A 32 1.03 -7.15 13.00
N LEU A 33 1.35 -7.05 14.29
CA LEU A 33 2.08 -5.89 14.82
C LEU A 33 3.57 -5.92 14.43
N GLY A 34 4.06 -4.80 13.89
CA GLY A 34 5.47 -4.50 13.65
C GLY A 34 5.86 -3.16 14.27
N THR A 35 7.16 -2.87 14.43
CA THR A 35 7.64 -1.56 14.92
C THR A 35 8.20 -0.73 13.77
N ARG A 36 7.88 0.56 13.72
CA ARG A 36 8.40 1.52 12.73
C ARG A 36 8.97 2.75 13.42
N GLU A 37 10.05 3.28 12.87
CA GLU A 37 10.50 4.63 13.18
C GLU A 37 9.80 5.61 12.25
N ILE A 38 9.05 6.55 12.83
CA ILE A 38 8.38 7.61 12.09
C ILE A 38 8.93 8.96 12.56
N MET A 39 9.13 9.88 11.62
CA MET A 39 9.43 11.27 11.95
C MET A 39 8.17 11.92 12.51
N THR A 40 8.18 12.24 13.81
CA THR A 40 7.15 13.05 14.46
C THR A 40 7.66 14.49 14.61
N GLY A 41 6.79 15.43 15.01
CA GLY A 41 7.21 16.80 15.32
C GLY A 41 8.31 16.91 16.40
N ASN A 42 8.54 15.84 17.17
CA ASN A 42 9.52 15.76 18.24
C ASN A 42 10.77 14.93 17.88
N GLY A 43 10.90 14.49 16.62
CA GLY A 43 12.00 13.65 16.13
C GLY A 43 11.57 12.24 15.72
N LEU A 44 12.54 11.35 15.52
CA LEU A 44 12.31 9.93 15.20
C LEU A 44 11.69 9.21 16.41
N ASP A 45 10.48 8.71 16.26
CA ASP A 45 9.78 7.95 17.30
C ASP A 45 9.45 6.53 16.82
N ARG A 46 9.57 5.56 17.73
CA ARG A 46 9.29 4.14 17.45
C ARG A 46 7.83 3.81 17.77
N VAL A 47 7.03 3.63 16.74
CA VAL A 47 5.60 3.37 16.82
C VAL A 47 5.28 1.93 16.40
N THR A 48 4.36 1.28 17.11
CA THR A 48 3.82 -0.01 16.72
C THR A 48 2.75 0.18 15.63
N VAL A 49 2.92 -0.50 14.50
CA VAL A 49 2.01 -0.46 13.35
C VAL A 49 1.44 -1.84 13.10
N ASN A 50 0.21 -1.92 12.59
CA ASN A 50 -0.34 -3.18 12.14
C ASN A 50 -0.05 -3.38 10.65
N ASP A 51 0.79 -4.35 10.34
CA ASP A 51 1.26 -4.64 8.99
C ASP A 51 0.16 -5.17 8.07
N SER A 52 -0.93 -5.68 8.62
CA SER A 52 -2.11 -6.06 7.82
C SER A 52 -2.95 -4.86 7.37
N GLU A 53 -2.65 -3.64 7.83
CA GLU A 53 -3.39 -2.43 7.42
C GLU A 53 -3.11 -1.99 5.98
N SER A 54 -2.03 -2.46 5.36
CA SER A 54 -1.74 -2.18 3.95
C SER A 54 -0.98 -3.34 3.29
N PRO A 55 -1.56 -4.02 2.28
CA PRO A 55 -0.85 -5.06 1.52
C PRO A 55 0.39 -4.47 0.81
N LEU A 56 0.35 -3.19 0.43
CA LEU A 56 1.52 -2.49 -0.12
C LEU A 56 2.66 -2.40 0.89
N ALA A 57 2.37 -2.14 2.17
CA ALA A 57 3.40 -2.06 3.20
C ALA A 57 4.13 -3.40 3.38
N TRP A 58 3.42 -4.52 3.25
CA TRP A 58 4.04 -5.84 3.27
C TRP A 58 4.90 -6.08 2.01
N LEU A 59 4.40 -5.72 0.82
CA LEU A 59 5.13 -5.86 -0.44
C LEU A 59 6.40 -5.01 -0.49
N ALA A 60 6.38 -3.78 0.05
CA ALA A 60 7.53 -2.89 0.08
C ALA A 60 8.67 -3.44 0.94
N ARG A 61 8.35 -4.25 1.95
CA ARG A 61 9.34 -4.84 2.88
C ARG A 61 9.86 -6.18 2.41
N ARG A 62 8.99 -6.98 1.79
CA ARG A 62 9.35 -8.35 1.40
C ARG A 62 10.33 -8.30 0.24
N LYS A 63 11.48 -8.93 0.45
CA LYS A 63 12.46 -9.17 -0.62
C LYS A 63 12.02 -10.38 -1.44
N GLY A 64 12.04 -10.24 -2.75
CA GLY A 64 11.85 -11.34 -3.69
C GLY A 64 13.04 -12.28 -3.71
N ARG A 65 12.99 -13.27 -4.60
CA ARG A 65 14.10 -14.23 -4.82
C ARG A 65 15.40 -13.51 -5.18
N ASP A 66 15.29 -12.39 -5.89
CA ASP A 66 16.43 -11.60 -6.37
C ASP A 66 16.96 -10.61 -5.33
N GLY A 67 16.48 -10.68 -4.07
CA GLY A 67 16.90 -9.80 -2.98
C GLY A 67 16.37 -8.36 -3.04
N ARG A 68 15.69 -7.98 -4.14
CA ARG A 68 15.02 -6.69 -4.31
C ARG A 68 13.64 -6.69 -3.66
N THR A 69 13.17 -5.52 -3.20
CA THR A 69 11.80 -5.36 -2.68
C THR A 69 10.78 -5.68 -3.77
N MET A 70 9.59 -6.15 -3.38
CA MET A 70 8.57 -6.56 -4.35
C MET A 70 7.90 -5.36 -5.02
N ILE A 71 7.87 -4.20 -4.36
CA ILE A 71 7.53 -2.89 -4.93
C ILE A 71 8.59 -1.88 -4.49
N ASP A 72 8.81 -0.85 -5.29
CA ASP A 72 9.73 0.24 -4.95
C ASP A 72 9.08 1.27 -4.00
N SER A 73 9.92 2.11 -3.40
CA SER A 73 9.54 3.25 -2.58
C SER A 73 8.59 4.23 -3.31
N ILE A 74 8.86 4.54 -4.58
CA ILE A 74 8.04 5.45 -5.39
C ILE A 74 6.66 4.83 -5.68
N GLU A 75 6.63 3.56 -6.05
CA GLU A 75 5.38 2.79 -6.27
C GLU A 75 4.56 2.72 -4.98
N PHE A 76 5.21 2.46 -3.85
CA PHE A 76 4.58 2.46 -2.53
C PHE A 76 3.97 3.83 -2.19
N MET A 77 4.72 4.92 -2.39
CA MET A 77 4.22 6.28 -2.16
C MET A 77 3.02 6.62 -3.05
N ALA A 78 3.06 6.22 -4.32
CA ALA A 78 1.95 6.44 -5.25
C ALA A 78 0.67 5.72 -4.81
N GLY A 79 0.78 4.44 -4.42
CA GLY A 79 -0.35 3.65 -3.93
C GLY A 79 -0.92 4.18 -2.61
N GLU A 80 -0.06 4.55 -1.65
CA GLU A 80 -0.50 5.13 -0.37
C GLU A 80 -1.14 6.52 -0.57
N ARG A 81 -0.67 7.31 -1.53
CA ARG A 81 -1.30 8.59 -1.90
C ARG A 81 -2.71 8.38 -2.47
N LEU A 82 -2.89 7.41 -3.36
CA LEU A 82 -4.21 7.03 -3.87
C LEU A 82 -5.14 6.60 -2.74
N ARG A 83 -4.67 5.74 -1.83
CA ARG A 83 -5.44 5.30 -0.65
C ARG A 83 -5.85 6.47 0.25
N ALA A 84 -4.95 7.43 0.46
CA ALA A 84 -5.23 8.63 1.24
C ALA A 84 -6.29 9.52 0.57
N ASP A 85 -6.24 9.68 -0.76
CA ASP A 85 -7.27 10.41 -1.51
C ASP A 85 -8.63 9.68 -1.51
N PHE A 86 -8.64 8.36 -1.68
CA PHE A 86 -9.84 7.52 -1.58
C PHE A 86 -10.53 7.62 -0.20
N THR A 87 -9.73 7.61 0.87
CA THR A 87 -10.22 7.76 2.24
C THR A 87 -10.81 9.16 2.46
N ARG A 88 -10.11 10.22 2.03
CA ARG A 88 -10.61 11.61 2.11
C ARG A 88 -11.87 11.82 1.28
N ALA A 89 -11.98 11.15 0.14
CA ALA A 89 -13.15 11.18 -0.73
C ALA A 89 -14.40 10.50 -0.14
N HIS A 90 -14.28 9.84 1.04
CA HIS A 90 -15.34 9.06 1.66
C HIS A 90 -15.90 7.99 0.71
N LEU A 91 -15.03 7.35 -0.06
CA LEU A 91 -15.39 6.29 -1.00
C LEU A 91 -15.28 4.88 -0.37
N SER A 92 -14.72 4.77 0.83
CA SER A 92 -14.68 3.50 1.58
C SER A 92 -16.09 3.05 1.98
N PRO A 93 -16.40 1.75 1.88
CA PRO A 93 -17.65 1.19 2.41
C PRO A 93 -17.84 1.57 3.88
N ARG A 94 -19.03 2.05 4.25
CA ARG A 94 -19.38 2.36 5.63
C ARG A 94 -19.91 1.10 6.31
N VAL A 95 -19.07 0.44 7.12
CA VAL A 95 -19.43 -0.80 7.82
C VAL A 95 -20.01 -0.54 9.21
N THR A 96 -19.81 0.65 9.77
CA THR A 96 -20.32 1.03 11.10
C THR A 96 -21.51 1.97 11.00
N SER A 97 -22.48 1.82 11.92
CA SER A 97 -23.60 2.74 12.08
C SER A 97 -23.09 4.15 12.36
N SER A 98 -23.58 5.12 11.58
CA SER A 98 -23.27 6.53 11.76
C SER A 98 -24.06 7.12 12.93
N TRP A 99 -23.43 7.24 14.10
CA TRP A 99 -23.99 7.96 15.26
C TRP A 99 -23.81 9.48 15.17
N SER A 100 -23.24 9.98 14.08
CA SER A 100 -22.96 11.41 13.87
C SER A 100 -24.22 12.30 13.85
N GLY A 101 -25.41 11.72 13.70
CA GLY A 101 -26.69 12.44 13.80
C GLY A 101 -27.19 12.69 15.22
N LEU A 102 -26.69 11.97 16.24
CA LEU A 102 -27.27 11.98 17.59
C LEU A 102 -26.63 13.00 18.55
N ALA A 103 -25.55 13.65 18.14
CA ALA A 103 -24.85 14.67 18.94
C ALA A 103 -24.91 16.07 18.32
N ARG A 104 -26.00 16.44 17.60
CA ARG A 104 -26.25 17.84 17.23
C ARG A 104 -26.92 18.60 18.37
N GLY A 105 -26.28 18.55 19.53
CA GLY A 105 -26.45 19.53 20.59
C GLY A 105 -25.45 20.66 20.38
N ARG A 106 -25.94 21.79 19.89
CA ARG A 106 -25.45 23.17 20.11
C ARG A 106 -23.93 23.41 20.25
N ASN A 107 -23.38 24.13 19.26
CA ASN A 107 -22.13 24.90 19.28
C ASN A 107 -20.81 24.17 19.63
N CYS A 108 -20.07 23.79 18.60
CA CYS A 108 -18.61 23.83 18.61
C CYS A 108 -18.13 24.50 17.30
N GLY A 109 -17.19 25.43 17.43
CA GLY A 109 -17.00 26.56 16.52
C GLY A 109 -16.39 26.26 15.13
N GLY A 110 -16.78 27.10 14.18
CA GLY A 110 -15.87 27.75 13.23
C GLY A 110 -15.24 26.92 12.10
N GLY A 111 -15.68 25.69 11.85
CA GLY A 111 -15.37 24.97 10.62
C GLY A 111 -16.49 25.15 9.60
N ASP A 112 -16.26 25.91 8.53
CA ASP A 112 -17.23 26.09 7.46
C ASP A 112 -17.57 24.71 6.83
N ALA A 113 -18.84 24.31 6.93
CA ALA A 113 -19.32 23.06 6.37
C ALA A 113 -19.11 22.99 4.83
N GLY A 114 -19.03 24.17 4.17
CA GLY A 114 -18.66 24.32 2.77
C GLY A 114 -17.24 23.83 2.49
N SER A 115 -16.25 24.32 3.25
CA SER A 115 -14.85 23.91 3.13
C SER A 115 -14.63 22.39 3.26
N MET A 116 -15.35 21.72 4.17
CA MET A 116 -15.26 20.26 4.30
C MET A 116 -15.81 19.53 3.06
N THR A 117 -16.89 20.05 2.47
CA THR A 117 -17.51 19.48 1.27
C THR A 117 -16.60 19.66 0.05
N ASP A 118 -15.98 20.83 -0.09
CA ASP A 118 -15.01 21.12 -1.15
C ASP A 118 -13.79 20.20 -1.07
N MET A 119 -13.28 19.92 0.13
CA MET A 119 -12.18 18.98 0.33
C MET A 119 -12.53 17.55 -0.13
N VAL A 120 -13.76 17.10 0.13
CA VAL A 120 -14.24 15.77 -0.29
C VAL A 120 -14.41 15.73 -1.82
N ILE A 121 -14.99 16.77 -2.42
CA ILE A 121 -15.15 16.89 -3.88
C ILE A 121 -13.77 16.87 -4.56
N ALA A 122 -12.82 17.67 -4.08
CA ALA A 122 -11.47 17.71 -4.62
C ALA A 122 -10.76 16.34 -4.49
N ALA A 123 -10.96 15.63 -3.38
CA ALA A 123 -10.42 14.29 -3.21
C ALA A 123 -11.03 13.28 -4.21
N ARG A 124 -12.35 13.33 -4.44
CA ARG A 124 -13.03 12.51 -5.45
C ARG A 124 -12.48 12.76 -6.85
N GLN A 125 -12.30 14.03 -7.21
CA GLN A 125 -11.72 14.42 -8.51
C GLN A 125 -10.30 13.89 -8.66
N ARG A 126 -9.45 13.97 -7.63
CA ARG A 126 -8.08 13.42 -7.68
C ARG A 126 -8.06 11.91 -7.88
N VAL A 127 -8.94 11.17 -7.19
CA VAL A 127 -9.07 9.72 -7.39
C VAL A 127 -9.48 9.42 -8.83
N GLN A 128 -10.52 10.11 -9.34
CA GLN A 128 -11.01 9.89 -10.69
C GLN A 128 -9.93 10.15 -11.74
N LEU A 129 -9.25 11.30 -11.65
CA LEU A 129 -8.17 11.66 -12.58
C LEU A 129 -7.00 10.66 -12.54
N ALA A 130 -6.67 10.14 -11.35
CA ALA A 130 -5.62 9.14 -11.20
C ALA A 130 -6.00 7.81 -11.87
N LEU A 131 -7.24 7.35 -11.69
CA LEU A 131 -7.75 6.13 -12.32
C LEU A 131 -7.87 6.29 -13.84
N ASP A 132 -8.36 7.43 -14.32
CA ASP A 132 -8.46 7.73 -15.75
C ASP A 132 -7.08 7.78 -16.42
N ALA A 133 -6.08 8.38 -15.76
CA ALA A 133 -4.70 8.40 -16.25
C ALA A 133 -4.08 6.99 -16.31
N CYS A 134 -4.44 6.11 -15.37
CA CYS A 134 -4.03 4.70 -15.37
C CYS A 134 -4.77 3.87 -16.43
N GLY A 135 -6.01 4.22 -16.75
CA GLY A 135 -6.86 3.51 -17.71
C GLY A 135 -7.57 2.29 -17.10
N PRO A 136 -8.62 1.78 -17.79
CA PRO A 136 -9.50 0.75 -17.27
C PRO A 136 -8.77 -0.56 -16.91
N GLU A 137 -7.70 -0.88 -17.65
CA GLU A 137 -6.88 -2.08 -17.43
C GLU A 137 -6.24 -2.14 -16.03
N PHE A 138 -5.94 -0.99 -15.43
CA PHE A 138 -5.23 -0.92 -14.14
C PHE A 138 -6.08 -0.39 -13.00
N SER A 139 -7.19 0.30 -13.30
CA SER A 139 -8.07 0.86 -12.26
C SER A 139 -8.61 -0.20 -11.31
N GLY A 140 -9.00 -1.38 -11.83
CA GLY A 140 -9.50 -2.48 -11.01
C GLY A 140 -8.48 -2.94 -9.96
N VAL A 141 -7.29 -3.34 -10.39
CA VAL A 141 -6.24 -3.83 -9.48
C VAL A 141 -5.74 -2.77 -8.50
N LEU A 142 -5.69 -1.50 -8.92
CA LEU A 142 -5.32 -0.41 -8.02
C LEU A 142 -6.36 -0.23 -6.91
N MET A 143 -7.65 -0.28 -7.25
CA MET A 143 -8.72 -0.19 -6.27
C MET A 143 -8.71 -1.39 -5.32
N ASP A 144 -8.57 -2.61 -5.85
CA ASP A 144 -8.58 -3.83 -5.04
C ASP A 144 -7.43 -3.86 -4.02
N VAL A 145 -6.22 -3.54 -4.44
CA VAL A 145 -5.03 -3.62 -3.57
C VAL A 145 -4.85 -2.37 -2.72
N CYS A 146 -4.96 -1.17 -3.31
CA CYS A 146 -4.64 0.08 -2.61
C CYS A 146 -5.79 0.57 -1.74
N CYS A 147 -7.04 0.37 -2.17
CA CYS A 147 -8.22 0.94 -1.50
C CYS A 147 -8.97 -0.11 -0.68
N PHE A 148 -9.24 -1.29 -1.26
CA PHE A 148 -9.97 -2.37 -0.58
C PHE A 148 -9.07 -3.35 0.18
N LEU A 149 -7.74 -3.22 0.03
CA LEU A 149 -6.73 -3.97 0.77
C LEU A 149 -6.80 -5.49 0.55
N HIS A 150 -7.28 -5.92 -0.62
CA HIS A 150 -7.27 -7.33 -0.99
C HIS A 150 -5.83 -7.85 -1.13
N GLY A 151 -5.62 -9.11 -0.72
CA GLY A 151 -4.37 -9.82 -0.98
C GLY A 151 -4.20 -10.15 -2.45
N LEU A 152 -2.96 -10.29 -2.92
CA LEU A 152 -2.69 -10.59 -4.33
C LEU A 152 -3.36 -11.88 -4.82
N GLU A 153 -3.46 -12.90 -3.97
CA GLU A 153 -4.11 -14.17 -4.31
C GLU A 153 -5.62 -14.01 -4.52
N ASP A 154 -6.27 -13.14 -3.75
CA ASP A 154 -7.70 -12.85 -3.91
C ASP A 154 -7.96 -12.02 -5.18
N VAL A 155 -7.06 -11.09 -5.49
CA VAL A 155 -7.09 -10.34 -6.77
C VAL A 155 -6.94 -11.30 -7.95
N GLU A 156 -5.99 -12.24 -7.91
CA GLU A 156 -5.83 -13.24 -8.98
C GLU A 156 -7.11 -14.05 -9.19
N ARG A 157 -7.75 -14.46 -8.10
CA ARG A 157 -9.03 -15.20 -8.15
C ARG A 157 -10.17 -14.34 -8.72
N ALA A 158 -10.26 -13.08 -8.30
CA ALA A 158 -11.33 -12.17 -8.71
C ALA A 158 -11.23 -11.79 -10.20
N HIS A 159 -10.02 -11.59 -10.72
CA HIS A 159 -9.76 -11.23 -12.11
C HIS A 159 -9.55 -12.42 -13.05
N GLY A 160 -9.57 -13.66 -12.53
CA GLY A 160 -9.35 -14.88 -13.31
C GLY A 160 -7.91 -14.99 -13.85
N TRP A 161 -6.94 -14.37 -13.19
CA TRP A 161 -5.56 -14.36 -13.64
C TRP A 161 -4.80 -15.64 -13.23
N PRO A 162 -3.78 -16.05 -14.01
CA PRO A 162 -2.89 -17.13 -13.60
C PRO A 162 -2.19 -16.82 -12.27
N ALA A 163 -1.85 -17.86 -11.51
CA ALA A 163 -1.17 -17.70 -10.24
C ALA A 163 0.16 -16.91 -10.39
N ARG A 164 0.44 -16.02 -9.42
CA ARG A 164 1.65 -15.18 -9.34
C ARG A 164 1.75 -14.07 -10.40
N SER A 165 0.67 -13.73 -11.08
CA SER A 165 0.62 -12.67 -12.08
C SER A 165 0.29 -11.30 -11.47
N ALA A 166 -0.50 -11.24 -10.39
CA ALA A 166 -1.02 -9.98 -9.86
C ALA A 166 0.09 -9.03 -9.42
N LYS A 167 1.22 -9.57 -8.94
CA LYS A 167 2.39 -8.76 -8.59
C LYS A 167 2.85 -7.91 -9.78
N VAL A 168 3.06 -8.52 -10.94
CA VAL A 168 3.64 -7.83 -12.11
C VAL A 168 2.66 -6.78 -12.63
N VAL A 169 1.37 -7.13 -12.68
CA VAL A 169 0.32 -6.20 -13.11
C VAL A 169 0.22 -5.02 -12.15
N LEU A 170 0.25 -5.28 -10.83
CA LEU A 170 0.25 -4.23 -9.82
C LEU A 170 1.46 -3.30 -9.95
N GLN A 171 2.66 -3.82 -10.21
CA GLN A 171 3.85 -2.99 -10.41
C GLN A 171 3.68 -2.06 -11.63
N LEU A 172 3.19 -2.58 -12.75
CA LEU A 172 2.94 -1.78 -13.94
C LEU A 172 1.87 -0.69 -13.70
N ALA A 173 0.83 -1.04 -12.94
CA ALA A 173 -0.21 -0.11 -12.53
C ALA A 173 0.34 1.00 -11.62
N LEU A 174 1.13 0.65 -10.60
CA LEU A 174 1.75 1.61 -9.69
C LEU A 174 2.78 2.50 -10.39
N ASP A 175 3.52 1.99 -11.36
CA ASP A 175 4.42 2.79 -12.20
C ASP A 175 3.66 3.85 -13.00
N ARG A 176 2.51 3.48 -13.56
CA ARG A 176 1.65 4.42 -14.29
C ARG A 176 1.03 5.47 -13.36
N LEU A 177 0.61 5.04 -12.17
CA LEU A 177 0.10 5.91 -11.13
C LEU A 177 1.16 6.89 -10.61
N ALA A 178 2.40 6.42 -10.42
CA ALA A 178 3.53 7.25 -10.00
C ALA A 178 3.81 8.36 -11.02
N ARG A 179 3.76 8.03 -12.33
CA ARG A 179 3.85 9.04 -13.40
C ARG A 179 2.75 10.09 -13.32
N HIS A 180 1.50 9.68 -13.07
CA HIS A 180 0.38 10.62 -12.89
C HIS A 180 0.61 11.57 -11.70
N TYR A 181 1.13 11.07 -10.58
CA TYR A 181 1.44 11.88 -9.42
C TYR A 181 2.73 12.71 -9.52
N GLY A 182 3.45 12.63 -10.64
CA GLY A 182 4.74 13.29 -10.82
C GLY A 182 5.86 12.69 -9.97
N LEU A 183 5.66 11.47 -9.44
CA LEU A 183 6.67 10.74 -8.69
C LEU A 183 7.57 10.03 -9.70
N GLN A 184 8.67 10.67 -10.09
CA GLN A 184 9.58 10.11 -11.08
C GLN A 184 10.73 9.37 -10.42
N ARG A 185 10.95 8.13 -10.88
CA ARG A 185 12.23 7.45 -10.67
C ARG A 185 13.29 8.13 -11.55
N PRO A 186 14.53 8.31 -11.09
CA PRO A 186 15.62 8.71 -11.99
C PRO A 186 15.66 7.75 -13.18
N ALA A 187 15.55 8.31 -14.39
CA ALA A 187 15.42 7.53 -15.60
C ALA A 187 16.67 6.66 -15.81
N HIS A 188 16.55 5.35 -15.61
CA HIS A 188 17.61 4.42 -15.96
C HIS A 188 17.48 4.05 -17.43
N ARG A 189 18.11 4.84 -18.32
CA ARG A 189 18.14 4.55 -19.75
C ARG A 189 19.00 3.30 -19.96
N ALA A 190 18.36 2.15 -20.13
CA ALA A 190 19.07 0.95 -20.55
C ALA A 190 19.48 1.11 -22.03
N PRO A 191 20.74 0.81 -22.39
CA PRO A 191 21.13 0.80 -23.79
C PRO A 191 20.32 -0.27 -24.53
N ILE A 192 19.84 0.06 -25.74
CA ILE A 192 19.21 -0.92 -26.62
C ILE A 192 20.29 -1.93 -26.98
N ARG A 193 20.15 -3.16 -26.51
CA ARG A 193 21.01 -4.25 -26.95
C ARG A 193 20.50 -4.72 -28.29
N THR A 194 21.36 -4.65 -29.29
CA THR A 194 21.11 -5.26 -30.58
C THR A 194 21.48 -6.74 -30.53
N TRP A 195 20.76 -7.58 -31.27
CA TRP A 195 21.11 -8.98 -31.49
C TRP A 195 22.20 -9.14 -32.57
N LEU A 196 22.66 -8.03 -33.16
CA LEU A 196 23.79 -8.02 -34.08
C LEU A 196 25.07 -8.45 -33.34
N ALA A 197 25.84 -9.32 -34.00
CA ALA A 197 27.22 -9.56 -33.61
C ALA A 197 28.01 -8.25 -33.70
N GLU A 198 29.08 -8.10 -32.91
CA GLU A 198 29.84 -6.84 -32.80
C GLU A 198 30.41 -6.37 -34.16
N ASP A 199 30.58 -7.29 -35.10
CA ASP A 199 31.12 -7.11 -36.45
C ASP A 199 30.04 -7.08 -37.56
N ALA A 200 28.77 -7.31 -37.22
CA ALA A 200 27.71 -7.33 -38.22
C ALA A 200 27.31 -5.90 -38.62
N SER A 201 27.61 -5.53 -39.87
CA SER A 201 27.14 -4.29 -40.49
C SER A 201 26.07 -4.59 -41.54
N PHE A 202 24.99 -3.80 -41.54
CA PHE A 202 23.99 -3.85 -42.60
C PHE A 202 24.54 -3.08 -43.82
N THR A 203 24.89 -3.77 -44.90
CA THR A 203 25.12 -3.15 -46.20
C THR A 203 23.78 -2.81 -46.85
N ALA A 204 23.60 -1.54 -47.20
CA ALA A 204 22.43 -1.00 -47.89
C ALA A 204 22.48 -1.28 -49.41
#